data_AF-A0A924HZH1-F1
#
_entry.id   AF-A0A924HZH1-F1
#
_cell.length_a   1.000
_cell.length_b   1.000
_cell.length_c   1.000
_cell.angle_alpha   90.00
_cell.angle_beta   90.00
_cell.angle_gamma   90.00
#
_symmetry.space_group_name_H-M   'P 1'
#
loop_
_entity.id
_entity.type
_entity.pdbx_description
1 polymer ?
#
loop_
_entity_poly.entity_id
_entity_poly.type
_entity_poly.pdbx_seq_one_letter_code
_entity_poly.pdbx_strand_id
1 'polypeptide(L)'
;MSPSNRYHQYPLKKNTSWQMAFIRDNLPVLGYASWDGFSRIGWGLLICHIDRPPAHTDLNFHSWRFESEFVGAGDIERCLLDLEVPL
;
A
#
# COMPACT_ATOMS: atom_id res chain seq x y z
N MET A 1 4.05 -23.63 30.09
CA MET A 1 4.01 -22.18 29.83
C MET A 1 4.24 -21.98 28.34
N SER A 2 3.18 -21.76 27.55
CA SER A 2 3.31 -21.44 26.12
C SER A 2 3.20 -19.93 25.93
N PRO A 3 4.03 -19.29 25.10
CA PRO A 3 3.90 -17.87 24.84
C PRO A 3 2.66 -17.64 23.97
N SER A 4 1.74 -16.82 24.48
CA SER A 4 0.58 -16.35 23.74
C SER A 4 1.08 -15.39 22.65
N ASN A 5 1.02 -15.82 21.40
CA ASN A 5 1.22 -14.97 20.24
C ASN A 5 0.09 -13.93 20.20
N ARG A 6 0.32 -12.77 20.84
CA ARG A 6 -0.55 -11.61 20.72
C ARG A 6 -0.27 -10.94 19.39
N TYR A 7 -0.87 -11.45 18.32
CA TYR A 7 -1.10 -10.64 17.14
C TYR A 7 -1.91 -9.44 17.59
N HIS A 8 -1.26 -8.27 17.64
CA HIS A 8 -1.94 -7.01 17.85
C HIS A 8 -2.79 -6.78 16.62
N GLN A 9 -4.03 -7.24 16.69
CA GLN A 9 -5.03 -7.05 15.66
C GLN A 9 -5.47 -5.59 15.76
N TYR A 10 -4.76 -4.70 15.08
CA TYR A 10 -5.22 -3.33 14.88
C TYR A 10 -6.63 -3.40 14.30
N PRO A 11 -7.62 -2.72 14.89
CA PRO A 11 -8.99 -2.79 14.41
C PRO A 11 -9.05 -2.22 12.99
N LEU A 12 -9.04 -3.10 11.98
CA LEU A 12 -9.27 -2.76 10.58
C LEU A 12 -10.76 -2.41 10.41
N LYS A 13 -11.15 -1.23 10.90
CA LYS A 13 -12.50 -0.66 10.80
C LYS A 13 -12.66 0.24 9.56
N LYS A 14 -11.84 0.04 8.52
CA LYS A 14 -11.97 0.68 7.21
C LYS A 14 -12.31 -0.41 6.20
N ASN A 15 -13.22 -0.13 5.27
CA ASN A 15 -13.54 -1.03 4.17
C ASN A 15 -12.28 -1.26 3.30
N THR A 16 -11.47 -2.27 3.64
CA THR A 16 -10.21 -2.61 2.96
C THR A 16 -10.43 -3.42 1.68
N SER A 17 -11.69 -3.69 1.31
CA SER A 17 -12.01 -4.51 0.13
C SER A 17 -11.50 -3.89 -1.18
N TRP A 18 -11.48 -2.56 -1.27
CA TRP A 18 -10.94 -1.86 -2.44
C TRP A 18 -9.42 -1.96 -2.53
N GLN A 19 -8.70 -2.03 -1.40
CA GLN A 19 -7.23 -2.14 -1.39
C GLN A 19 -6.80 -3.48 -1.97
N MET A 20 -7.50 -4.56 -1.59
CA MET A 20 -7.24 -5.89 -2.11
C MET A 20 -7.56 -5.98 -3.61
N ALA A 21 -8.65 -5.34 -4.06
CA ALA A 21 -8.98 -5.25 -5.48
C ALA A 21 -7.90 -4.47 -6.25
N PHE A 22 -7.48 -3.30 -5.74
CA PHE A 22 -6.40 -2.50 -6.31
C PHE A 22 -5.10 -3.30 -6.48
N ILE A 23 -4.66 -3.99 -5.42
CA ILE A 23 -3.43 -4.81 -5.47
C ILE A 23 -3.57 -5.92 -6.50
N ARG A 24 -4.69 -6.65 -6.47
CA ARG A 24 -4.94 -7.76 -7.41
C ARG A 24 -4.92 -7.28 -8.86
N ASP A 25 -5.61 -6.18 -9.15
CA ASP A 25 -5.80 -5.70 -10.52
C ASP A 25 -4.51 -5.05 -11.08
N ASN A 26 -3.63 -4.53 -10.22
CA ASN A 26 -2.39 -3.83 -10.62
C ASN A 26 -1.10 -4.61 -10.27
N LEU A 27 -1.20 -5.87 -9.83
CA LEU A 27 -0.07 -6.65 -9.31
C LEU A 27 1.16 -6.65 -10.23
N PRO A 28 1.05 -6.79 -11.57
CA PRO A 28 2.23 -6.75 -12.44
C PRO A 28 2.96 -5.40 -12.42
N VAL A 29 2.22 -4.29 -12.44
CA VAL A 29 2.80 -2.93 -12.43
C VAL A 29 3.44 -2.64 -11.08
N LEU A 30 2.75 -2.97 -9.98
CA LEU A 30 3.26 -2.81 -8.62
C LEU A 30 4.52 -3.67 -8.39
N GLY A 31 4.50 -4.91 -8.87
CA GLY A 31 5.64 -5.82 -8.78
C GLY A 31 6.86 -5.31 -9.55
N TYR A 32 6.65 -4.84 -10.78
CA TYR A 32 7.73 -4.25 -11.58
C TYR A 32 8.32 -3.00 -10.92
N ALA A 33 7.49 -2.06 -10.49
CA ALA A 33 7.95 -0.83 -9.84
C ALA A 33 8.70 -1.12 -8.53
N SER A 34 8.22 -2.10 -7.75
CA SER A 34 8.90 -2.55 -6.53
C SER A 34 10.26 -3.17 -6.83
N TRP A 35 10.34 -3.99 -7.88
CA TRP A 35 11.59 -4.62 -8.30
C TRP A 35 12.60 -3.62 -8.86
N ASP A 36 12.16 -2.67 -9.69
CA ASP A 36 13.02 -1.60 -10.22
C ASP A 36 13.56 -0.72 -9.09
N GLY A 37 12.69 -0.28 -8.17
CA GLY A 37 13.09 0.49 -7.00
C GLY A 37 14.11 -0.25 -6.13
N PHE A 38 13.86 -1.54 -5.85
CA PHE A 38 14.80 -2.38 -5.11
C PHE A 38 16.15 -2.51 -5.82
N SER A 39 16.13 -2.72 -7.13
CA SER A 39 17.36 -2.88 -7.93
C SER A 39 18.23 -1.62 -7.95
N ARG A 40 17.62 -0.44 -7.76
CA ARG A 40 18.30 0.86 -7.81
C ARG A 40 18.71 1.40 -6.43
N ILE A 41 17.87 1.21 -5.42
CA ILE A 41 18.01 1.85 -4.10
C ILE A 41 18.29 0.82 -2.99
N GLY A 42 17.91 -0.45 -3.19
CA GLY A 42 17.91 -1.49 -2.17
C GLY A 42 16.58 -1.58 -1.44
N TRP A 43 16.60 -2.03 -0.18
CA TRP A 43 15.37 -2.21 0.61
C TRP A 43 14.56 -0.91 0.73
N GLY A 44 13.23 -1.03 0.63
CA GLY A 44 12.31 0.09 0.63
C GLY A 44 10.85 -0.32 0.55
N LEU A 45 9.98 0.66 0.33
CA LEU A 45 8.54 0.50 0.16
C LEU A 45 8.08 1.19 -1.12
N LEU A 46 7.16 0.54 -1.84
CA LEU A 46 6.39 1.19 -2.88
C LEU A 46 5.14 1.81 -2.26
N ILE A 47 5.03 3.14 -2.32
CA ILE A 47 3.86 3.90 -1.89
C ILE A 47 2.99 4.15 -3.11
N CYS A 48 1.68 3.97 -2.96
CA CYS A 48 0.69 4.21 -4.01
C CYS A 48 -0.32 5.25 -3.53
N HIS A 49 -0.40 6.38 -4.23
CA HIS A 49 -1.34 7.45 -3.98
C HIS A 49 -2.56 7.28 -4.88
N ILE A 50 -3.75 7.16 -4.28
CA ILE A 50 -4.99 6.86 -4.99
C ILE A 50 -5.98 8.00 -4.76
N ASP A 51 -6.25 8.77 -5.81
CA ASP A 51 -7.02 10.02 -5.74
C ASP A 51 -8.43 9.84 -5.14
N ARG A 52 -9.10 8.73 -5.47
CA ARG A 52 -10.44 8.43 -4.97
C ARG A 52 -10.69 6.92 -4.98
N PRO A 53 -10.64 6.23 -3.83
CA PRO A 53 -11.04 4.84 -3.78
C PRO A 53 -12.55 4.73 -4.11
N PRO A 54 -12.97 3.74 -4.90
CA PRO A 54 -14.37 3.58 -5.25
C PRO A 54 -15.22 3.38 -3.99
N ALA A 55 -16.34 4.10 -3.89
CA ALA A 55 -17.24 4.05 -2.73
C ALA A 55 -17.86 2.65 -2.53
N HIS A 56 -18.01 1.90 -3.63
CA HIS A 56 -18.44 0.52 -3.67
C HIS A 56 -17.58 -0.24 -4.67
N THR A 57 -17.16 -1.45 -4.29
CA THR A 57 -16.38 -2.37 -5.12
C THR A 57 -17.30 -3.01 -6.16
N ASP A 58 -17.80 -2.23 -7.12
CA ASP A 58 -18.46 -2.80 -8.29
C ASP A 58 -17.40 -3.50 -9.13
N LEU A 59 -17.32 -4.83 -8.97
CA LEU A 59 -16.32 -5.77 -9.50
C LEU A 59 -16.12 -5.76 -11.03
N ASN A 60 -16.75 -4.84 -11.76
CA ASN A 60 -16.72 -4.73 -13.20
C ASN A 60 -15.79 -3.57 -13.60
N PHE A 61 -14.51 -3.91 -13.83
CA PHE A 61 -13.50 -3.05 -14.45
C PHE A 61 -13.27 -1.70 -13.76
N HIS A 62 -12.49 -1.72 -12.68
CA HIS A 62 -11.92 -0.49 -12.13
C HIS A 62 -10.71 -0.05 -12.95
N SER A 63 -10.82 1.04 -13.70
CA SER A 63 -9.63 1.77 -14.16
C SER A 63 -9.06 2.56 -12.97
N TRP A 64 -8.12 1.97 -12.26
CA TRP A 64 -7.44 2.61 -11.14
C TRP A 64 -6.59 3.77 -11.66
N ARG A 65 -6.83 4.98 -11.14
CA ARG A 65 -5.90 6.11 -11.30
C ARG A 65 -5.09 6.21 -10.03
N PHE A 66 -3.78 6.06 -10.15
CA PHE A 66 -2.86 6.13 -9.04
C PHE A 66 -1.49 6.61 -9.50
N GLU A 67 -0.78 7.26 -8.58
CA GLU A 67 0.64 7.55 -8.68
C GLU A 67 1.41 6.60 -7.76
N SER A 68 2.66 6.31 -8.09
CA SER A 68 3.52 5.47 -7.24
C SER A 68 4.92 6.05 -7.10
N GLU A 69 5.48 5.87 -5.90
CA GLU A 69 6.84 6.26 -5.58
C GLU A 69 7.52 5.17 -4.75
N PHE A 70 8.81 4.94 -5.02
CA PHE A 70 9.61 4.01 -4.22
C PHE A 70 10.43 4.78 -3.19
N VAL A 71 10.22 4.48 -1.93
CA VAL A 71 10.88 5.10 -0.78
C VAL A 71 11.90 4.12 -0.21
N GLY A 72 13.18 4.52 -0.19
CA GLY A 72 14.25 3.72 0.38
C GLY A 72 14.11 3.57 1.90
N ALA A 73 14.66 2.50 2.47
CA ALA A 73 14.50 2.17 3.88
C ALA A 73 14.92 3.28 4.85
N GLY A 74 15.90 4.11 4.47
CA GLY A 74 16.34 5.25 5.27
C GLY A 74 15.32 6.38 5.41
N ASP A 75 14.33 6.46 4.50
CA ASP A 75 13.36 7.55 4.43
C ASP A 75 11.93 7.10 4.80
N ILE A 76 11.72 5.81 5.11
CA ILE A 76 10.38 5.25 5.39
C ILE A 76 9.71 5.95 6.57
N GLU A 77 10.41 6.16 7.69
CA GLU A 77 9.82 6.75 8.89
C GLU A 77 9.29 8.16 8.61
N ARG A 78 10.07 8.97 7.90
CA ARG A 78 9.67 10.31 7.48
C ARG A 78 8.47 10.26 6.54
N CYS A 79 8.50 9.37 5.55
CA CYS A 79 7.38 9.18 4.62
C CYS A 79 6.08 8.80 5.35
N LEU A 80 6.14 7.89 6.33
CA LEU A 80 4.96 7.51 7.12
C LEU A 80 4.42 8.67 7.96
N LEU A 81 5.29 9.51 8.53
CA LEU A 81 4.86 10.71 9.25
C LEU A 81 4.13 11.69 8.31
N ASP A 82 4.64 11.90 7.10
CA ASP A 82 4.00 12.78 6.11
C ASP A 82 2.61 12.24 5.67
N LEU A 83 2.41 10.92 5.69
CA LEU A 83 1.13 10.26 5.38
C LEU A 83 0.10 10.28 6.53
N GLU A 84 0.56 10.41 7.79
CA GLU A 84 -0.30 10.44 8.98
C GLU A 84 -0.86 11.84 9.29
N VAL A 85 -0.35 12.91 8.67
CA VAL A 85 -0.85 14.27 8.88
C VAL A 85 -2.17 14.46 8.11
N PRO A 86 -3.31 14.70 8.80
CA PRO A 86 -4.57 15.01 8.13
C PRO A 86 -4.51 16.43 7.56
N LEU A 87 -4.87 16.59 6.28
CA LEU A 87 -5.42 17.85 5.76
C LEU A 87 -6.84 18.06 6.28
#